data_AF-A0A956J4E6-F1
#
_entry.id   AF-A0A956J4E6-F1
#
_cell.length_a   1.000
_cell.length_b   1.000
_cell.length_c   1.000
_cell.angle_alpha   90.00
_cell.angle_beta   90.00
_cell.angle_gamma   90.00
#
_symmetry.space_group_name_H-M   'P 1'
#
loop_
_entity.id
_entity.type
_entity.pdbx_description
1 polymer ?
#
loop_
_entity_poly.entity_id
_entity_poly.type
_entity_poly.pdbx_seq_one_letter_code
_entity_poly.pdbx_strand_id
1 'polypeptide(L)'
;MSPFQPKSSRHAPRSRLWLSLLVLGALWLLPSAAWAQFAVATSQYDRTPSVERNDAKLNLTISKADCDADGYFELSASGATVGNTLSVRAGTCNSENYNDDTQCALLKTTQSVKEANFTFKILFKELILAKRQLVKRCTSANETQEGCTVATACTDLEAGATTDVTLTISLDSSSVPAANVGWDVAYDLAGPDGPSDVSLGLGEDQLKVSWTALNDGDIASYQFFCEPKPGGTTTQSFEPMGPATGGTAGMAGASSGGTAGTGGVAGSGAAGTGGAGGSSGGAAGSGGTLSAAGSSSTAGSAGTTAAAGSGGSAGSTSNCQASVLVPGEIPPSEYKCGETTNSIATSGTVKDLANGTEYTVGVAAVDDLGNVGTLSDLACATPEPVDDFYEVYRRAGGEGGNGYCSINQSSAPGMLGLVLVAMGALVWRRRRMK
;
A
#
# COMPACT_ATOMS: atom_id res chain seq x y z
N MET A 1 -52.64 -37.87 8.30
CA MET A 1 -53.83 -38.15 9.11
C MET A 1 -53.98 -39.66 9.27
N SER A 2 -53.62 -40.16 10.47
CA SER A 2 -54.01 -41.43 11.11
C SER A 2 -53.66 -42.79 10.46
N PRO A 3 -53.58 -43.91 11.20
CA PRO A 3 -53.37 -44.05 12.66
C PRO A 3 -52.51 -45.27 13.12
N PHE A 4 -52.22 -45.27 14.43
CA PHE A 4 -52.26 -46.40 15.38
C PHE A 4 -51.17 -47.48 15.41
N GLN A 5 -50.52 -47.52 16.58
CA GLN A 5 -49.82 -48.66 17.18
C GLN A 5 -50.76 -49.83 17.54
N PRO A 6 -50.20 -51.02 17.85
CA PRO A 6 -50.34 -51.47 19.24
C PRO A 6 -49.12 -52.15 19.89
N LYS A 7 -49.10 -52.01 21.22
CA LYS A 7 -48.32 -52.67 22.28
C LYS A 7 -48.53 -54.20 22.34
N SER A 8 -47.64 -54.85 23.12
CA SER A 8 -47.82 -56.09 23.93
C SER A 8 -46.97 -57.26 23.41
N SER A 9 -46.25 -58.09 24.18
CA SER A 9 -45.97 -58.23 25.62
C SER A 9 -44.86 -59.29 25.80
N ARG A 10 -44.07 -59.13 26.86
CA ARG A 10 -43.49 -60.17 27.75
C ARG A 10 -43.30 -61.59 27.20
N HIS A 11 -42.06 -62.09 27.27
CA HIS A 11 -41.74 -63.28 28.08
C HIS A 11 -40.22 -63.44 28.23
N ALA A 12 -39.75 -63.39 29.48
CA ALA A 12 -38.52 -64.07 29.88
C ALA A 12 -38.87 -65.55 30.15
N PRO A 13 -37.93 -66.46 29.86
CA PRO A 13 -37.51 -67.34 30.94
C PRO A 13 -35.99 -67.53 31.00
N ARG A 14 -35.55 -67.61 32.26
CA ARG A 14 -34.27 -68.11 32.75
C ARG A 14 -33.85 -69.39 32.03
N SER A 15 -32.59 -69.49 31.61
CA SER A 15 -31.72 -70.61 31.98
C SER A 15 -30.33 -70.49 31.35
N ARG A 16 -29.34 -71.00 32.09
CA ARG A 16 -27.96 -71.32 31.66
C ARG A 16 -26.91 -70.22 31.84
N LEU A 17 -26.69 -69.84 33.11
CA LEU A 17 -25.33 -69.79 33.66
C LEU A 17 -24.63 -71.14 33.37
N TRP A 18 -23.31 -71.14 33.15
CA TRP A 18 -22.36 -72.27 33.05
C TRP A 18 -21.58 -72.43 31.73
N LEU A 19 -21.19 -71.34 31.04
CA LEU A 19 -20.17 -71.42 29.98
C LEU A 19 -19.45 -70.06 29.74
N SER A 20 -18.98 -69.41 30.81
CA SER A 20 -18.37 -68.07 30.74
C SER A 20 -17.09 -67.94 31.55
N LEU A 21 -16.27 -69.00 31.64
CA LEU A 21 -15.02 -68.98 32.43
C LEU A 21 -13.79 -69.56 31.72
N LEU A 22 -13.86 -69.78 30.40
CA LEU A 22 -12.71 -70.27 29.61
C LEU A 22 -12.40 -69.45 28.33
N VAL A 23 -13.03 -68.28 28.15
CA VAL A 23 -12.72 -67.33 27.04
C VAL A 23 -12.08 -66.02 27.53
N LEU A 24 -12.00 -65.80 28.84
CA LEU A 24 -11.36 -64.61 29.44
C LEU A 24 -9.83 -64.68 29.55
N GLY A 25 -9.22 -65.83 29.23
CA GLY A 25 -7.77 -66.04 29.32
C GLY A 25 -6.99 -65.89 28.00
N ALA A 26 -7.67 -65.80 26.85
CA ALA A 26 -7.02 -65.75 25.54
C ALA A 26 -7.13 -64.38 24.82
N LEU A 27 -7.72 -63.37 25.48
CA LEU A 27 -7.90 -62.02 24.91
C LEU A 27 -6.82 -61.01 25.34
N TRP A 28 -5.76 -61.46 26.03
CA TRP A 28 -4.67 -60.61 26.55
C TRP A 28 -3.33 -60.77 25.83
N LEU A 29 -3.28 -61.53 24.74
CA LEU A 29 -2.06 -61.75 23.93
C LEU A 29 -2.28 -61.52 22.43
N LEU A 30 -3.27 -60.71 22.05
CA LEU A 30 -3.23 -60.12 20.72
C LEU A 30 -2.20 -58.99 20.80
N PRO A 31 -1.05 -59.08 20.11
CA PRO A 31 -0.18 -57.93 19.98
C PRO A 31 -1.04 -56.84 19.37
N SER A 32 -1.29 -55.77 20.13
CA SER A 32 -1.80 -54.54 19.58
C SER A 32 -0.80 -54.15 18.51
N ALA A 33 -1.09 -54.47 17.25
CA ALA A 33 -0.41 -53.91 16.12
C ALA A 33 -0.63 -52.40 16.25
N ALA A 34 0.35 -51.72 16.82
CA ALA A 34 0.40 -50.29 16.81
C ALA A 34 0.67 -49.92 15.35
N TRP A 35 -0.40 -49.78 14.58
CA TRP A 35 -0.34 -49.12 13.29
C TRP A 35 0.15 -47.71 13.61
N ALA A 36 1.43 -47.44 13.33
CA ALA A 36 1.98 -46.11 13.45
C ALA A 36 1.16 -45.21 12.51
N GLN A 37 0.26 -44.42 13.08
CA GLN A 37 -0.52 -43.47 12.30
C GLN A 37 0.46 -42.36 11.88
N PHE A 38 0.61 -42.17 10.57
CA PHE A 38 1.32 -41.01 10.06
C PHE A 38 0.55 -39.76 10.50
N ALA A 39 1.22 -38.90 11.24
CA ALA A 39 0.62 -37.68 11.77
C ALA A 39 1.44 -36.47 11.30
N VAL A 40 0.73 -35.50 10.75
CA VAL A 40 1.29 -34.19 10.39
C VAL A 40 0.76 -33.20 11.42
N ALA A 41 1.68 -32.59 12.17
CA ALA A 41 1.30 -31.56 13.13
C ALA A 41 1.15 -30.23 12.40
N THR A 42 -0.05 -29.65 12.42
CA THR A 42 -0.33 -28.32 11.86
C THR A 42 0.14 -27.18 12.77
N SER A 43 0.59 -27.49 13.99
CA SER A 43 0.75 -26.53 15.08
C SER A 43 2.06 -25.73 15.05
N GLN A 44 2.88 -25.87 14.01
CA GLN A 44 4.15 -25.15 13.90
C GLN A 44 4.42 -24.78 12.44
N TYR A 45 3.67 -23.80 11.92
CA TYR A 45 4.21 -23.05 10.78
C TYR A 45 5.14 -21.99 11.38
N ASP A 46 6.44 -22.20 11.27
CA ASP A 46 7.41 -21.12 11.49
C ASP A 46 7.59 -20.44 10.14
N ARG A 47 6.83 -19.37 9.93
CA ARG A 47 7.09 -18.47 8.81
C ARG A 47 8.38 -17.75 9.18
N THR A 48 9.37 -17.75 8.29
CA THR A 48 10.48 -16.80 8.42
C THR A 48 10.04 -15.53 7.71
N PRO A 49 9.43 -14.54 8.41
CA PRO A 49 8.99 -13.32 7.76
C PRO A 49 10.19 -12.56 7.21
N SER A 50 10.06 -12.02 6.00
CA SER A 50 10.86 -10.86 5.60
C SER A 50 10.33 -9.56 6.22
N VAL A 51 9.05 -9.54 6.64
CA VAL A 51 8.34 -8.39 7.22
C VAL A 51 7.53 -8.82 8.45
N GLU A 52 7.79 -8.20 9.60
CA GLU A 52 7.05 -8.45 10.85
C GLU A 52 5.58 -8.00 10.69
N ARG A 53 4.63 -8.93 10.83
CA ARG A 53 3.19 -8.65 10.74
C ARG A 53 2.50 -8.87 12.08
N ASN A 54 1.76 -7.86 12.54
CA ASN A 54 1.12 -7.87 13.86
C ASN A 54 -0.30 -8.47 13.87
N ASP A 55 -0.86 -8.87 12.72
CA ASP A 55 -2.19 -9.50 12.65
C ASP A 55 -2.09 -11.00 12.35
N ALA A 56 -2.70 -11.81 13.23
CA ALA A 56 -2.78 -13.26 13.10
C ALA A 56 -3.49 -13.71 11.81
N LYS A 57 -4.38 -12.88 11.22
CA LYS A 57 -4.99 -13.17 9.91
C LYS A 57 -4.02 -12.95 8.75
N LEU A 58 -3.13 -11.96 8.85
CA LEU A 58 -2.11 -11.69 7.81
C LEU A 58 -0.95 -12.70 7.82
N ASN A 59 -0.89 -13.59 8.83
CA ASN A 59 0.17 -14.59 8.96
C ASN A 59 0.10 -15.68 7.90
N LEU A 60 -1.08 -15.99 7.37
CA LEU A 60 -1.27 -17.00 6.32
C LEU A 60 -1.34 -16.41 4.91
N THR A 61 -1.43 -15.08 4.78
CA THR A 61 -1.42 -14.42 3.48
C THR A 61 0.00 -14.20 2.99
N ILE A 62 0.34 -14.76 1.82
CA ILE A 62 1.64 -14.57 1.17
C ILE A 62 1.62 -13.24 0.40
N SER A 63 2.52 -12.31 0.73
CA SER A 63 2.74 -11.09 -0.08
C SER A 63 3.76 -11.31 -1.19
N LYS A 64 3.88 -10.31 -2.07
CA LYS A 64 4.98 -10.24 -3.04
C LYS A 64 6.35 -10.27 -2.36
N ALA A 65 6.55 -9.50 -1.29
CA ALA A 65 7.82 -9.47 -0.57
C ALA A 65 8.19 -10.84 0.05
N ASP A 66 7.19 -11.60 0.50
CA ASP A 66 7.40 -12.97 0.99
C ASP A 66 7.79 -13.91 -0.14
N CYS A 67 7.11 -13.77 -1.28
CA CYS A 67 7.39 -14.55 -2.48
C CYS A 67 8.81 -14.26 -2.96
N ASP A 68 9.19 -12.98 -3.11
CA ASP A 68 10.49 -12.57 -3.63
C ASP A 68 11.64 -12.97 -2.70
N ALA A 69 11.43 -12.97 -1.38
CA ALA A 69 12.41 -13.38 -0.36
C ALA A 69 12.58 -14.91 -0.21
N ASP A 70 11.99 -15.73 -1.09
CA ASP A 70 11.98 -17.19 -0.98
C ASP A 70 11.43 -17.69 0.38
N GLY A 71 10.40 -17.01 0.89
CA GLY A 71 9.68 -17.43 2.09
C GLY A 71 9.10 -18.84 1.96
N TYR A 72 8.91 -19.52 3.09
CA TYR A 72 8.45 -20.90 3.10
C TYR A 72 7.54 -21.23 4.28
N PHE A 73 6.76 -22.29 4.10
CA PHE A 73 6.12 -23.02 5.19
C PHE A 73 7.00 -24.19 5.60
N GLU A 74 7.29 -24.31 6.90
CA GLU A 74 7.91 -25.50 7.47
C GLU A 74 6.83 -26.43 8.02
N LEU A 75 6.88 -27.69 7.60
CA LEU A 75 5.94 -28.71 8.01
C LEU A 75 6.67 -29.85 8.68
N SER A 76 6.22 -30.22 9.87
CA SER A 76 6.75 -31.34 10.64
C SER A 76 5.83 -32.54 10.52
N ALA A 77 6.40 -33.67 10.11
CA ALA A 77 5.70 -34.95 10.02
C ALA A 77 6.39 -36.00 10.88
N SER A 78 5.59 -36.92 11.42
CA SER A 78 6.05 -38.01 12.29
C SER A 78 5.40 -39.34 11.92
N GLY A 79 6.08 -40.44 12.24
CA GLY A 79 5.57 -41.79 12.00
C GLY A 79 5.77 -42.30 10.58
N ALA A 80 6.62 -41.66 9.77
CA ALA A 80 6.95 -42.16 8.45
C ALA A 80 7.95 -43.33 8.52
N THR A 81 7.83 -44.28 7.58
CA THR A 81 8.79 -45.38 7.46
C THR A 81 10.01 -44.91 6.68
N VAL A 82 11.20 -45.14 7.26
CA VAL A 82 12.49 -44.81 6.60
C VAL A 82 12.58 -45.54 5.26
N GLY A 83 12.95 -44.82 4.21
CA GLY A 83 13.04 -45.33 2.84
C GLY A 83 11.83 -45.04 1.96
N ASN A 84 10.68 -44.64 2.51
CA ASN A 84 9.54 -44.19 1.71
C ASN A 84 9.84 -42.84 1.05
N THR A 85 9.27 -42.61 -0.13
CA THR A 85 9.29 -41.29 -0.79
C THR A 85 8.07 -40.49 -0.36
N LEU A 86 8.28 -39.22 -0.02
CA LEU A 86 7.22 -38.28 0.27
C LEU A 86 6.90 -37.45 -0.98
N SER A 87 5.61 -37.32 -1.26
CA SER A 87 5.10 -36.48 -2.34
C SER A 87 4.09 -35.49 -1.76
N VAL A 88 4.36 -34.20 -1.97
CA VAL A 88 3.52 -33.10 -1.49
C VAL A 88 2.84 -32.50 -2.70
N ARG A 89 1.51 -32.51 -2.67
CA ARG A 89 0.67 -31.98 -3.76
C ARG A 89 -0.29 -30.93 -3.22
N ALA A 90 -0.68 -30.00 -4.09
CA ALA A 90 -1.66 -28.96 -3.82
C ALA A 90 -2.91 -29.16 -4.69
N GLY A 91 -4.09 -28.89 -4.16
CA GLY A 91 -5.36 -28.95 -4.87
C GLY A 91 -6.39 -29.87 -4.22
N THR A 92 -7.37 -30.34 -5.00
CA THR A 92 -8.44 -31.23 -4.53
C THR A 92 -8.05 -32.70 -4.66
N CYS A 93 -6.84 -33.02 -4.18
CA CYS A 93 -6.23 -34.34 -4.28
C CYS A 93 -6.95 -35.39 -3.41
N ASN A 94 -7.39 -36.48 -4.04
CA ASN A 94 -7.98 -37.67 -3.46
C ASN A 94 -7.39 -38.93 -4.14
N SER A 95 -7.79 -40.13 -3.72
CA SER A 95 -7.22 -41.37 -4.26
C SER A 95 -7.52 -41.61 -5.75
N GLU A 96 -8.55 -40.97 -6.32
CA GLU A 96 -8.97 -41.15 -7.72
C GLU A 96 -8.24 -40.19 -8.65
N ASN A 97 -7.93 -38.98 -8.18
CA ASN A 97 -7.31 -37.90 -8.96
C ASN A 97 -5.89 -37.54 -8.48
N TYR A 98 -5.28 -38.36 -7.61
CA TYR A 98 -3.97 -38.08 -7.03
C TYR A 98 -2.88 -37.81 -8.08
N ASN A 99 -2.98 -38.48 -9.23
CA ASN A 99 -2.05 -38.35 -10.35
C ASN A 99 -2.58 -37.45 -11.47
N ASP A 100 -3.71 -36.77 -11.26
CA ASP A 100 -4.28 -35.82 -12.21
C ASP A 100 -3.71 -34.43 -11.93
N ASP A 101 -2.71 -34.02 -12.71
CA ASP A 101 -2.06 -32.72 -12.56
C ASP A 101 -3.01 -31.53 -12.84
N THR A 102 -4.22 -31.77 -13.36
CA THR A 102 -5.25 -30.73 -13.51
C THR A 102 -6.03 -30.45 -12.22
N GLN A 103 -6.05 -31.41 -11.28
CA GLN A 103 -6.74 -31.29 -9.99
C GLN A 103 -5.77 -31.32 -8.81
N CYS A 104 -4.55 -31.82 -9.04
CA CYS A 104 -3.57 -32.12 -8.01
C CYS A 104 -2.14 -31.82 -8.49
N ALA A 105 -1.71 -30.58 -8.31
CA ALA A 105 -0.40 -30.11 -8.74
C ALA A 105 0.70 -30.58 -7.79
N LEU A 106 1.77 -31.16 -8.34
CA LEU A 106 2.94 -31.59 -7.56
C LEU A 106 3.80 -30.38 -7.19
N LEU A 107 3.81 -30.03 -5.91
CA LEU A 107 4.63 -28.93 -5.38
C LEU A 107 6.10 -29.32 -5.34
N LYS A 108 6.34 -30.52 -4.80
CA LYS A 108 7.68 -31.02 -4.53
C LYS A 108 7.63 -32.54 -4.48
N THR A 109 8.44 -33.16 -5.31
CA THR A 109 8.82 -34.57 -5.16
C THR A 109 10.06 -34.56 -4.27
N THR A 110 9.98 -34.98 -3.01
CA THR A 110 11.16 -34.87 -2.13
C THR A 110 11.43 -36.11 -1.30
N GLN A 111 12.66 -36.56 -1.47
CA GLN A 111 13.56 -37.34 -0.61
C GLN A 111 12.98 -38.57 0.09
N SER A 112 13.72 -39.68 -0.05
CA SER A 112 13.57 -40.82 0.83
C SER A 112 13.64 -40.35 2.27
N VAL A 113 12.58 -40.63 3.03
CA VAL A 113 12.48 -40.35 4.46
C VAL A 113 13.68 -41.01 5.14
N LYS A 114 14.59 -40.21 5.71
CA LYS A 114 15.79 -40.71 6.40
C LYS A 114 15.51 -41.02 7.87
N GLU A 115 14.51 -40.36 8.45
CA GLU A 115 14.18 -40.40 9.86
C GLU A 115 12.66 -40.44 10.04
N ALA A 116 12.17 -41.08 11.10
CA ALA A 116 10.74 -41.23 11.36
C ALA A 116 10.03 -39.90 11.63
N ASN A 117 10.78 -38.89 12.09
CA ASN A 117 10.35 -37.51 12.24
C ASN A 117 11.19 -36.67 11.28
N PHE A 118 10.56 -35.82 10.49
CA PHE A 118 11.27 -34.96 9.57
C PHE A 118 10.51 -33.65 9.39
N THR A 119 11.25 -32.60 9.04
CA THR A 119 10.68 -31.34 8.60
C THR A 119 10.99 -31.11 7.13
N PHE A 120 10.06 -30.46 6.43
CA PHE A 120 10.28 -30.06 5.06
C PHE A 120 9.73 -28.67 4.82
N LYS A 121 10.35 -27.98 3.86
CA LYS A 121 10.06 -26.59 3.52
C LYS A 121 9.36 -26.55 2.16
N ILE A 122 8.17 -25.95 2.15
CA ILE A 122 7.43 -25.62 0.93
C ILE A 122 7.67 -24.15 0.65
N LEU A 123 8.35 -23.83 -0.45
CA LEU A 123 8.57 -22.44 -0.82
C LEU A 123 7.25 -21.81 -1.27
N PHE A 124 7.02 -20.54 -0.94
CA PHE A 124 5.83 -19.81 -1.39
C PHE A 124 5.74 -19.77 -2.93
N LYS A 125 6.89 -19.64 -3.62
CA LYS A 125 6.95 -19.74 -5.09
C LYS A 125 6.44 -21.07 -5.63
N GLU A 126 6.74 -22.19 -4.97
CA GLU A 126 6.26 -23.52 -5.36
C GLU A 126 4.73 -23.58 -5.20
N LEU A 127 4.19 -23.04 -4.11
CA LEU A 127 2.74 -23.00 -3.84
C LEU A 127 1.97 -22.17 -4.88
N ILE A 128 2.47 -20.97 -5.17
CA ILE A 128 1.87 -20.09 -6.17
C ILE A 128 1.93 -20.72 -7.56
N LEU A 129 3.05 -21.35 -7.92
CA LEU A 129 3.20 -22.05 -9.19
C LEU A 129 2.21 -23.22 -9.33
N ALA A 130 2.06 -24.04 -8.30
CA ALA A 130 1.07 -25.12 -8.30
C ALA A 130 -0.35 -24.59 -8.47
N LYS A 131 -0.70 -23.47 -7.82
CA LYS A 131 -2.01 -22.85 -8.04
C LYS A 131 -2.19 -22.39 -9.48
N ARG A 132 -1.18 -21.77 -10.08
CA ARG A 132 -1.22 -21.37 -11.50
C ARG A 132 -1.40 -22.57 -12.42
N GLN A 133 -0.74 -23.69 -12.14
CA GLN A 133 -0.94 -24.93 -12.90
C GLN A 133 -2.40 -25.40 -12.84
N LEU A 134 -3.02 -25.37 -11.65
CA LEU A 134 -4.41 -25.74 -11.44
C LEU A 134 -5.41 -24.79 -12.13
N VAL A 135 -5.12 -23.48 -12.12
CA VAL A 135 -6.04 -22.46 -12.68
C VAL A 135 -5.87 -22.31 -14.20
N LYS A 136 -4.64 -22.09 -14.67
CA LYS A 136 -4.37 -21.74 -16.07
C LYS A 136 -4.19 -22.94 -16.99
N ARG A 137 -4.31 -24.18 -16.49
CA ARG A 137 -3.96 -25.40 -17.25
C ARG A 137 -2.63 -25.18 -17.98
N CYS A 138 -1.54 -24.94 -17.24
CA CYS A 138 -0.18 -25.05 -17.80
C CYS A 138 0.09 -26.53 -18.12
N THR A 139 -0.67 -27.11 -19.05
CA THR A 139 -0.68 -28.53 -19.37
C THR A 139 0.36 -28.81 -20.42
N SER A 140 1.63 -28.83 -20.02
CA SER A 140 2.62 -29.85 -20.40
C SER A 140 4.05 -29.35 -20.18
N ALA A 141 4.91 -30.25 -19.68
CA ALA A 141 6.34 -30.04 -19.46
C ALA A 141 7.16 -29.75 -20.75
N ASN A 142 6.52 -29.59 -21.91
CA ASN A 142 7.17 -29.44 -23.21
C ASN A 142 6.75 -28.19 -24.00
N GLU A 143 5.77 -27.42 -23.54
CA GLU A 143 5.56 -26.08 -24.08
C GLU A 143 6.38 -25.09 -23.26
N THR A 144 7.32 -24.42 -23.93
CA THR A 144 7.91 -23.15 -23.48
C THR A 144 6.84 -22.06 -23.50
N GLN A 145 5.73 -22.28 -22.78
CA GLN A 145 4.73 -21.26 -22.56
C GLN A 145 5.35 -20.28 -21.58
N GLU A 146 5.79 -19.13 -22.10
CA GLU A 146 6.24 -17.99 -21.31
C GLU A 146 5.22 -17.74 -20.18
N GLY A 147 5.65 -17.88 -18.93
CA GLY A 147 4.83 -17.51 -17.76
C GLY A 147 4.69 -18.56 -16.64
N CYS A 148 4.95 -19.85 -16.89
CA CYS A 148 4.84 -20.90 -15.85
C CYS A 148 6.21 -21.35 -15.31
N THR A 149 7.13 -20.41 -15.05
CA THR A 149 8.42 -20.73 -14.40
C THR A 149 8.43 -20.26 -12.95
N VAL A 150 9.26 -20.89 -12.10
CA VAL A 150 9.43 -20.47 -10.70
C VAL A 150 9.91 -19.01 -10.61
N ALA A 151 10.65 -18.53 -11.62
CA ALA A 151 11.14 -17.16 -11.68
C ALA A 151 10.02 -16.12 -11.91
N THR A 152 8.94 -16.49 -12.60
CA THR A 152 7.78 -15.61 -12.88
C THR A 152 6.65 -15.79 -11.88
N ALA A 153 6.79 -16.69 -10.90
CA ALA A 153 5.75 -17.00 -9.91
C ALA A 153 5.31 -15.75 -9.11
N CYS A 154 6.21 -14.80 -8.89
CA CYS A 154 5.95 -13.59 -8.10
C CYS A 154 5.66 -12.32 -8.92
N THR A 155 5.57 -12.39 -10.26
CA THR A 155 5.47 -11.20 -11.14
C THR A 155 4.10 -10.98 -11.76
N ASP A 156 3.41 -12.06 -12.15
CA ASP A 156 2.18 -11.94 -12.95
C ASP A 156 0.94 -12.35 -12.14
N LEU A 157 0.31 -11.43 -11.41
CA LEU A 157 -0.98 -11.73 -10.78
C LEU A 157 -1.95 -10.57 -10.88
N GLU A 158 -3.19 -10.94 -11.21
CA GLU A 158 -4.35 -10.06 -11.09
C GLU A 158 -4.63 -9.83 -9.60
N ALA A 159 -4.94 -8.59 -9.24
CA ALA A 159 -5.26 -8.19 -7.87
C ALA A 159 -6.45 -8.99 -7.30
N GLY A 160 -6.38 -9.32 -6.00
CA GLY A 160 -7.54 -9.76 -5.23
C GLY A 160 -7.95 -11.24 -5.32
N ALA A 161 -7.15 -12.13 -5.93
CA ALA A 161 -7.48 -13.55 -5.98
C ALA A 161 -7.11 -14.30 -4.69
N THR A 162 -7.93 -14.14 -3.63
CA THR A 162 -7.88 -15.06 -2.48
C THR A 162 -8.31 -16.45 -2.94
N THR A 163 -7.45 -17.45 -2.77
CA THR A 163 -7.79 -18.82 -3.12
C THR A 163 -7.32 -19.80 -2.08
N ASP A 164 -8.20 -20.70 -1.67
CA ASP A 164 -7.84 -21.77 -0.75
C ASP A 164 -6.97 -22.80 -1.48
N VAL A 165 -5.86 -23.18 -0.83
CA VAL A 165 -4.92 -24.18 -1.35
C VAL A 165 -4.80 -25.32 -0.35
N THR A 166 -5.60 -26.36 -0.53
CA THR A 166 -5.49 -27.60 0.25
C THR A 166 -4.19 -28.32 -0.10
N LEU A 167 -3.41 -28.69 0.91
CA LEU A 167 -2.21 -29.50 0.76
C LEU A 167 -2.49 -30.97 1.10
N THR A 168 -2.11 -31.86 0.19
CA THR A 168 -2.23 -33.30 0.37
C THR A 168 -0.85 -33.93 0.38
N ILE A 169 -0.55 -34.64 1.46
CA ILE A 169 0.74 -35.29 1.67
C ILE A 169 0.54 -36.80 1.52
N SER A 170 1.25 -37.39 0.57
CA SER A 170 1.23 -38.84 0.33
C SER A 170 2.59 -39.47 0.57
N LEU A 171 2.56 -40.74 0.96
CA LEU A 171 3.74 -41.61 1.06
C LEU A 171 3.61 -42.65 -0.05
N ASP A 172 4.58 -42.70 -0.97
CA ASP A 172 4.52 -43.42 -2.26
C ASP A 172 4.34 -44.94 -2.20
N SER A 173 4.27 -45.55 -1.00
CA SER A 173 4.02 -47.00 -0.88
C SER A 173 2.56 -47.40 -1.11
N SER A 174 1.62 -46.46 -1.20
CA SER A 174 0.21 -46.74 -1.45
C SER A 174 -0.46 -45.64 -2.27
N SER A 175 -1.35 -45.99 -3.20
CA SER A 175 -2.18 -45.06 -3.98
C SER A 175 -3.23 -44.30 -3.14
N VAL A 176 -3.07 -44.30 -1.82
CA VAL A 176 -4.00 -43.69 -0.86
C VAL A 176 -3.21 -42.65 -0.06
N PRO A 177 -3.67 -41.40 0.00
CA PRO A 177 -3.00 -40.36 0.78
C PRO A 177 -2.95 -40.79 2.26
N ALA A 178 -1.75 -40.78 2.84
CA ALA A 178 -1.53 -41.19 4.22
C ALA A 178 -2.15 -40.20 5.22
N ALA A 179 -2.25 -38.92 4.84
CA ALA A 179 -2.97 -37.88 5.56
C ALA A 179 -3.33 -36.72 4.61
N ASN A 180 -4.50 -36.12 4.82
CA ASN A 180 -4.87 -34.86 4.18
C ASN A 180 -4.76 -33.74 5.22
N VAL A 181 -4.09 -32.66 4.86
CA VAL A 181 -3.91 -31.52 5.75
C VAL A 181 -4.26 -30.25 4.99
N GLY A 182 -5.52 -29.83 5.10
CA GLY A 182 -5.99 -28.60 4.48
C GLY A 182 -5.60 -27.38 5.31
N TRP A 183 -5.06 -26.36 4.65
CA TRP A 183 -4.92 -25.02 5.17
C TRP A 183 -5.42 -24.04 4.11
N ASP A 184 -6.14 -23.02 4.53
CA ASP A 184 -6.53 -21.93 3.65
C ASP A 184 -5.37 -20.94 3.60
N VAL A 185 -4.60 -20.99 2.50
CA VAL A 185 -3.49 -20.07 2.25
C VAL A 185 -3.95 -19.04 1.25
N ALA A 186 -4.17 -17.81 1.71
CA ALA A 186 -4.35 -16.69 0.81
C ALA A 186 -2.99 -16.23 0.26
N TYR A 187 -2.98 -15.68 -0.93
CA TYR A 187 -1.85 -14.90 -1.42
C TYR A 187 -2.39 -13.68 -2.14
N ASP A 188 -1.64 -12.61 -2.06
CA ASP A 188 -1.90 -11.39 -2.80
C ASP A 188 -0.55 -10.75 -3.10
N LEU A 189 -0.22 -10.74 -4.39
CA LEU A 189 1.09 -10.30 -4.88
C LEU A 189 0.98 -9.01 -5.71
N ALA A 190 -0.23 -8.51 -5.94
CA ALA A 190 -0.45 -7.31 -6.71
C ALA A 190 -0.86 -6.20 -5.74
N GLY A 191 -0.15 -5.08 -5.78
CA GLY A 191 -0.62 -3.91 -5.05
C GLY A 191 -1.86 -3.31 -5.72
N PRO A 192 -2.52 -2.35 -5.07
CA PRO A 192 -3.69 -1.67 -5.62
C PRO A 192 -3.34 -0.87 -6.89
N ASP A 193 -4.33 -0.42 -7.63
CA ASP A 193 -4.07 0.50 -8.76
C ASP A 193 -3.45 1.83 -8.28
N GLY A 194 -2.89 2.61 -9.21
CA GLY A 194 -2.42 3.97 -8.93
C GLY A 194 -3.60 4.95 -8.72
N PRO A 195 -3.50 5.92 -7.78
CA PRO A 195 -4.52 6.96 -7.62
C PRO A 195 -4.58 7.91 -8.83
N SER A 196 -5.69 8.63 -9.00
CA SER A 196 -5.89 9.60 -10.08
C SER A 196 -5.69 11.06 -9.64
N ASP A 197 -5.70 11.98 -10.61
CA ASP A 197 -5.71 13.44 -10.39
C ASP A 197 -4.54 13.95 -9.53
N VAL A 198 -3.35 13.38 -9.76
CA VAL A 198 -2.15 13.82 -9.04
C VAL A 198 -1.79 15.25 -9.43
N SER A 199 -1.58 16.09 -8.41
CA SER A 199 -1.22 17.49 -8.54
C SER A 199 -0.17 17.88 -7.50
N LEU A 200 0.65 18.87 -7.85
CA LEU A 200 1.74 19.35 -7.02
C LEU A 200 1.53 20.82 -6.65
N GLY A 201 1.62 21.11 -5.35
CA GLY A 201 1.74 22.45 -4.79
C GLY A 201 3.21 22.79 -4.49
N LEU A 202 3.58 24.04 -4.74
CA LEU A 202 4.93 24.55 -4.53
C LEU A 202 5.20 24.84 -3.05
N GLY A 203 6.44 24.63 -2.63
CA GLY A 203 6.98 25.00 -1.31
C GLY A 203 8.50 25.12 -1.34
N GLU A 204 9.07 25.71 -0.29
CA GLU A 204 10.52 25.81 -0.11
C GLU A 204 11.11 24.43 0.19
N ASP A 205 12.02 23.95 -0.67
CA ASP A 205 12.68 22.63 -0.60
C ASP A 205 11.71 21.45 -0.45
N GLN A 206 10.44 21.64 -0.83
CA GLN A 206 9.39 20.64 -0.68
C GLN A 206 8.28 20.82 -1.73
N LEU A 207 7.58 19.72 -2.03
CA LEU A 207 6.37 19.71 -2.85
C LEU A 207 5.22 19.12 -2.05
N LYS A 208 4.06 19.78 -2.11
CA LYS A 208 2.82 19.24 -1.56
C LYS A 208 2.12 18.42 -2.64
N VAL A 209 2.07 17.11 -2.47
CA VAL A 209 1.39 16.20 -3.40
C VAL A 209 -0.07 16.07 -2.99
N SER A 210 -1.00 16.16 -3.94
CA SER A 210 -2.44 15.92 -3.72
C SER A 210 -2.99 15.01 -4.81
N TRP A 211 -3.94 14.13 -4.49
CA TRP A 211 -4.51 13.14 -5.42
C TRP A 211 -5.94 12.76 -5.01
N THR A 212 -6.65 12.07 -5.90
CA THR A 212 -7.93 11.42 -5.60
C THR A 212 -7.66 10.04 -5.01
N ALA A 213 -8.05 9.83 -3.75
CA ALA A 213 -7.88 8.53 -3.08
C ALA A 213 -8.73 7.45 -3.76
N LEU A 214 -8.19 6.24 -3.80
CA LEU A 214 -8.88 5.06 -4.30
C LEU A 214 -9.89 4.57 -3.25
N ASN A 215 -10.98 3.96 -3.73
CA ASN A 215 -11.97 3.32 -2.87
C ASN A 215 -11.75 1.81 -2.88
N ASP A 216 -10.55 1.39 -2.50
CA ASP A 216 -10.21 -0.02 -2.29
C ASP A 216 -10.07 -0.31 -0.79
N GLY A 217 -10.53 -1.49 -0.38
CA GLY A 217 -10.69 -1.88 1.02
C GLY A 217 -9.41 -2.37 1.69
N ASP A 218 -8.34 -2.56 0.92
CA ASP A 218 -7.07 -3.13 1.36
C ASP A 218 -5.91 -2.13 1.33
N ILE A 219 -6.15 -0.85 1.03
CA ILE A 219 -5.11 0.17 1.04
C ILE A 219 -4.67 0.43 2.48
N ALA A 220 -3.37 0.35 2.75
CA ALA A 220 -2.77 0.74 4.02
C ALA A 220 -2.19 2.15 3.97
N SER A 221 -1.53 2.51 2.86
CA SER A 221 -0.78 3.76 2.72
C SER A 221 -0.56 4.16 1.26
N TYR A 222 0.05 5.33 1.06
CA TYR A 222 0.51 5.79 -0.26
C TYR A 222 2.01 6.09 -0.20
N GLN A 223 2.73 5.76 -1.26
CA GLN A 223 4.15 6.07 -1.43
C GLN A 223 4.35 7.06 -2.59
N PHE A 224 5.31 7.97 -2.43
CA PHE A 224 5.69 8.95 -3.44
C PHE A 224 7.01 8.54 -4.09
N PHE A 225 7.08 8.66 -5.41
CA PHE A 225 8.26 8.37 -6.21
C PHE A 225 8.65 9.60 -7.00
N CYS A 226 9.93 9.98 -6.95
CA CYS A 226 10.41 11.23 -7.50
C CYS A 226 11.61 11.03 -8.45
N GLU A 227 11.58 11.68 -9.61
CA GLU A 227 12.69 11.78 -10.56
C GLU A 227 13.03 13.26 -10.81
N PRO A 228 14.27 13.73 -10.56
CA PRO A 228 15.39 12.98 -10.01
C PRO A 228 15.19 12.60 -8.53
N LYS A 229 15.97 11.63 -8.05
CA LYS A 229 15.94 11.21 -6.63
C LYS A 229 16.37 12.37 -5.72
N PRO A 230 15.62 12.71 -4.66
CA PRO A 230 16.04 13.71 -3.67
C PRO A 230 17.38 13.35 -3.03
N GLY A 231 18.23 14.36 -2.80
CA GLY A 231 19.60 14.16 -2.31
C GLY A 231 20.57 13.52 -3.32
N GLY A 232 20.11 13.13 -4.50
CA GLY A 232 20.98 12.84 -5.62
C GLY A 232 21.72 14.13 -6.01
N THR A 233 23.05 14.07 -6.11
CA THR A 233 23.82 15.16 -6.71
C THR A 233 23.58 15.13 -8.20
N THR A 234 22.40 15.60 -8.63
CA THR A 234 22.22 16.02 -10.00
C THR A 234 23.17 17.18 -10.18
N THR A 235 24.34 16.91 -10.76
CA THR A 235 25.23 17.94 -11.27
C THR A 235 24.57 18.52 -12.52
N GLN A 236 23.39 19.11 -12.33
CA GLN A 236 22.84 20.07 -13.26
C GLN A 236 23.80 21.25 -13.11
N SER A 237 24.75 21.35 -14.04
CA SER A 237 25.54 22.56 -14.19
C SER A 237 24.54 23.65 -14.55
N PHE A 238 23.94 24.27 -13.54
CA PHE A 238 23.45 25.62 -13.65
C PHE A 238 24.68 26.42 -14.03
N GLU A 239 24.87 26.63 -15.34
CA GLU A 239 25.72 27.71 -15.77
C GLU A 239 25.15 28.93 -15.04
N PRO A 240 25.92 29.53 -14.12
CA PRO A 240 25.41 30.57 -13.26
C PRO A 240 24.77 31.59 -14.19
N MET A 241 23.49 31.87 -13.99
CA MET A 241 22.81 32.95 -14.71
C MET A 241 23.73 34.15 -14.55
N GLY A 242 24.40 34.50 -15.66
CA GLY A 242 25.46 35.49 -15.64
C GLY A 242 24.95 36.72 -14.91
N PRO A 243 25.79 37.37 -14.08
CA PRO A 243 25.35 38.41 -13.15
C PRO A 243 24.35 39.30 -13.85
N ALA A 244 23.10 39.28 -13.38
CA ALA A 244 22.01 40.05 -13.93
C ALA A 244 22.54 41.46 -14.12
N THR A 245 22.86 41.79 -15.37
CA THR A 245 23.60 42.99 -15.67
C THR A 245 22.64 44.09 -15.32
N GLY A 246 22.91 44.77 -14.21
CA GLY A 246 22.02 45.75 -13.61
C GLY A 246 21.55 46.69 -14.71
N GLY A 247 20.30 46.53 -15.13
CA GLY A 247 19.66 47.45 -16.04
C GLY A 247 19.71 48.80 -15.35
N THR A 248 20.63 49.64 -15.81
CA THR A 248 20.67 51.06 -15.47
C THR A 248 19.26 51.60 -15.58
N ALA A 249 18.75 52.18 -14.49
CA ALA A 249 17.48 52.88 -14.47
C ALA A 249 17.44 53.88 -15.62
N GLY A 250 16.77 53.50 -16.72
CA GLY A 250 16.48 54.37 -17.82
C GLY A 250 15.58 55.48 -17.31
N MET A 251 16.13 56.69 -17.26
CA MET A 251 15.38 57.91 -16.97
C MET A 251 14.13 57.97 -17.85
N ALA A 252 13.02 58.38 -17.23
CA ALA A 252 11.74 58.64 -17.87
C ALA A 252 11.89 59.53 -19.10
N GLY A 253 11.88 58.90 -20.28
CA GLY A 253 11.65 59.57 -21.56
C GLY A 253 10.15 59.77 -21.74
N ALA A 254 9.70 61.02 -21.62
CA ALA A 254 8.36 61.43 -22.00
C ALA A 254 8.15 61.17 -23.51
N SER A 255 7.47 60.09 -23.87
CA SER A 255 6.96 59.88 -25.22
C SER A 255 5.50 60.31 -25.29
N SER A 256 5.31 61.48 -25.90
CA SER A 256 4.07 62.01 -26.44
C SER A 256 3.37 61.02 -27.37
N GLY A 257 2.04 60.93 -27.23
CA GLY A 257 1.05 60.82 -28.30
C GLY A 257 1.25 59.73 -29.37
N GLY A 258 0.49 58.65 -29.23
CA GLY A 258 0.26 57.66 -30.29
C GLY A 258 -1.23 57.32 -30.37
N THR A 259 -1.83 57.62 -31.51
CA THR A 259 -3.23 57.57 -31.91
C THR A 259 -3.92 56.21 -31.78
N ALA A 260 -5.23 56.27 -31.52
CA ALA A 260 -6.18 55.17 -31.61
C ALA A 260 -6.15 54.48 -32.99
N GLY A 261 -5.82 53.20 -33.00
CA GLY A 261 -5.95 52.32 -34.17
C GLY A 261 -7.32 51.64 -34.17
N THR A 262 -8.14 52.01 -35.15
CA THR A 262 -9.38 51.33 -35.53
C THR A 262 -9.10 50.09 -36.38
N GLY A 263 -9.94 49.06 -36.23
CA GLY A 263 -10.33 48.18 -37.33
C GLY A 263 -9.41 47.02 -37.70
N GLY A 264 -9.63 45.86 -37.08
CA GLY A 264 -9.20 44.55 -37.59
C GLY A 264 -10.40 43.82 -38.19
N VAL A 265 -10.35 43.61 -39.50
CA VAL A 265 -11.40 43.09 -40.39
C VAL A 265 -11.51 41.57 -40.30
N ALA A 266 -12.74 41.06 -40.40
CA ALA A 266 -13.05 39.64 -40.49
C ALA A 266 -12.38 38.99 -41.72
N GLY A 267 -11.53 38.00 -41.48
CA GLY A 267 -10.97 37.13 -42.52
C GLY A 267 -11.92 35.99 -42.82
N SER A 268 -12.48 35.99 -44.02
CA SER A 268 -13.27 34.91 -44.61
C SER A 268 -12.39 34.02 -45.50
N GLY A 269 -12.54 32.70 -45.32
CA GLY A 269 -12.49 31.72 -46.40
C GLY A 269 -11.20 30.90 -46.56
N ALA A 270 -11.32 29.58 -46.36
CA ALA A 270 -10.85 28.59 -47.34
C ALA A 270 -11.57 27.26 -47.12
N ALA A 271 -12.28 26.82 -48.16
CA ALA A 271 -12.98 25.57 -48.26
C ALA A 271 -12.01 24.39 -48.40
N GLY A 272 -12.24 23.32 -47.63
CA GLY A 272 -11.63 22.01 -47.82
C GLY A 272 -12.73 20.96 -47.92
N THR A 273 -12.93 20.43 -49.12
CA THR A 273 -13.90 19.38 -49.46
C THR A 273 -13.37 17.99 -49.13
N GLY A 274 -14.24 17.11 -48.62
CA GLY A 274 -14.27 15.69 -48.98
C GLY A 274 -13.87 14.69 -47.90
N GLY A 275 -14.84 13.88 -47.45
CA GLY A 275 -14.59 12.65 -46.68
C GLY A 275 -15.85 12.14 -46.00
N ALA A 276 -16.52 11.17 -46.64
CA ALA A 276 -17.84 10.66 -46.30
C ALA A 276 -17.82 9.49 -45.29
N GLY A 277 -18.94 9.35 -44.54
CA GLY A 277 -19.43 8.11 -43.91
C GLY A 277 -18.99 7.91 -42.45
N GLY A 278 -19.85 7.65 -41.47
CA GLY A 278 -21.28 7.41 -41.44
C GLY A 278 -21.85 7.44 -40.01
N SER A 279 -23.18 7.56 -39.98
CA SER A 279 -24.15 7.65 -38.88
C SER A 279 -23.91 6.71 -37.68
N SER A 280 -24.19 7.06 -36.42
CA SER A 280 -25.50 7.23 -35.75
C SER A 280 -25.23 7.22 -34.22
N GLY A 281 -25.95 7.84 -33.28
CA GLY A 281 -27.16 8.66 -33.23
C GLY A 281 -27.54 8.93 -31.76
N GLY A 282 -28.25 10.05 -31.51
CA GLY A 282 -29.04 10.34 -30.28
C GLY A 282 -28.24 10.85 -29.05
N ALA A 283 -28.71 11.78 -28.22
CA ALA A 283 -29.95 12.55 -28.16
C ALA A 283 -29.76 13.78 -27.23
N ALA A 284 -30.11 14.96 -27.75
CA ALA A 284 -31.02 15.92 -27.13
C ALA A 284 -30.99 16.15 -25.60
N GLY A 285 -30.53 17.34 -25.19
CA GLY A 285 -30.71 17.91 -23.86
C GLY A 285 -30.59 19.43 -23.92
N SER A 286 -31.74 20.09 -23.89
CA SER A 286 -32.00 21.51 -24.17
C SER A 286 -31.75 22.46 -22.99
N GLY A 287 -31.25 23.66 -23.31
CA GLY A 287 -31.92 24.94 -23.02
C GLY A 287 -31.84 25.52 -21.59
N GLY A 288 -31.19 26.68 -21.47
CA GLY A 288 -31.33 27.58 -20.31
C GLY A 288 -30.58 28.89 -20.50
N THR A 289 -31.19 29.86 -21.19
CA THR A 289 -30.78 31.27 -21.22
C THR A 289 -31.65 32.11 -20.27
N LEU A 290 -31.16 33.32 -19.95
CA LEU A 290 -31.75 34.42 -19.15
C LEU A 290 -31.41 34.33 -17.64
N SER A 291 -30.82 35.34 -16.99
CA SER A 291 -31.23 36.75 -17.01
C SER A 291 -30.11 37.71 -16.59
N ALA A 292 -30.23 38.94 -17.09
CA ALA A 292 -29.44 40.10 -16.73
C ALA A 292 -30.09 40.94 -15.61
N ALA A 293 -29.28 41.88 -15.08
CA ALA A 293 -29.62 43.11 -14.34
C ALA A 293 -29.57 43.08 -12.80
N GLY A 294 -28.73 43.98 -12.24
CA GLY A 294 -28.63 44.22 -10.80
C GLY A 294 -27.52 45.21 -10.39
N SER A 295 -27.65 46.46 -10.85
CA SER A 295 -27.13 47.75 -10.36
C SER A 295 -26.14 47.86 -9.17
N SER A 296 -25.05 48.58 -9.45
CA SER A 296 -24.43 49.70 -8.72
C SER A 296 -24.72 49.92 -7.21
N SER A 297 -23.66 49.88 -6.40
CA SER A 297 -23.40 50.91 -5.39
C SER A 297 -21.91 51.08 -5.14
N THR A 298 -21.49 52.34 -5.18
CA THR A 298 -20.12 52.84 -5.00
C THR A 298 -19.94 53.32 -3.56
N ALA A 299 -18.70 53.23 -3.07
CA ALA A 299 -18.04 54.04 -2.02
C ALA A 299 -17.84 53.39 -0.63
N GLY A 300 -16.56 53.14 -0.33
CA GLY A 300 -16.03 52.79 0.98
C GLY A 300 -14.52 52.57 0.89
N SER A 301 -13.76 53.65 0.71
CA SER A 301 -12.29 53.67 0.60
C SER A 301 -11.58 53.45 1.95
N ALA A 302 -10.33 53.00 1.85
CA ALA A 302 -9.24 53.00 2.84
C ALA A 302 -9.13 51.80 3.80
N GLY A 303 -8.72 50.66 3.24
CA GLY A 303 -7.82 49.72 3.89
C GLY A 303 -6.81 49.25 2.86
N THR A 304 -5.52 49.49 3.07
CA THR A 304 -4.43 49.04 2.20
C THR A 304 -4.45 47.51 2.16
N THR A 305 -5.10 46.95 1.14
CA THR A 305 -5.09 45.52 0.87
C THR A 305 -3.67 45.13 0.49
N ALA A 306 -3.00 44.42 1.40
CA ALA A 306 -1.80 43.68 1.05
C ALA A 306 -2.09 42.90 -0.24
N ALA A 307 -1.25 43.06 -1.25
CA ALA A 307 -1.35 42.32 -2.49
C ALA A 307 -1.40 40.83 -2.12
N ALA A 308 -2.57 40.20 -2.33
CA ALA A 308 -2.68 38.76 -2.21
C ALA A 308 -1.67 38.18 -3.20
N GLY A 309 -0.65 37.51 -2.67
CA GLY A 309 0.37 36.86 -3.48
C GLY A 309 -0.32 36.05 -4.57
N SER A 310 0.03 36.32 -5.82
CA SER A 310 -0.43 35.56 -6.97
C SER A 310 -0.09 34.09 -6.71
N GLY A 311 -1.08 33.31 -6.27
CA GLY A 311 -0.96 31.88 -6.12
C GLY A 311 -0.48 31.33 -7.46
N GLY A 312 0.70 30.72 -7.45
CA GLY A 312 1.31 30.16 -8.65
C GLY A 312 0.30 29.33 -9.41
N SER A 313 0.23 29.53 -10.74
CA SER A 313 -0.63 28.74 -11.61
C SER A 313 -0.37 27.26 -11.35
N ALA A 314 -1.41 26.54 -10.93
CA ALA A 314 -1.36 25.08 -10.79
C ALA A 314 -0.79 24.50 -12.09
N GLY A 315 0.29 23.73 -11.97
CA GLY A 315 1.01 23.15 -13.10
C GLY A 315 0.03 22.51 -14.07
N SER A 316 0.06 22.98 -15.31
CA SER A 316 -0.60 22.31 -16.42
C SER A 316 -0.09 20.87 -16.49
N THR A 317 -0.90 19.94 -16.99
CA THR A 317 -0.53 18.55 -17.37
C THR A 317 0.48 18.51 -18.54
N SER A 318 1.37 19.50 -18.58
CA SER A 318 2.65 19.52 -19.26
C SER A 318 3.27 18.14 -19.17
N ASN A 319 3.66 17.58 -20.30
CA ASN A 319 4.26 16.25 -20.43
C ASN A 319 5.50 16.15 -19.53
N CYS A 320 5.32 15.74 -18.28
CA CYS A 320 6.42 15.51 -17.36
C CYS A 320 7.27 14.39 -17.93
N GLN A 321 8.51 14.70 -18.27
CA GLN A 321 9.41 13.72 -18.87
C GLN A 321 10.13 12.99 -17.74
N ALA A 322 9.66 11.79 -17.42
CA ALA A 322 10.38 10.84 -16.59
C ALA A 322 10.93 9.71 -17.48
N SER A 323 12.16 9.29 -17.22
CA SER A 323 12.79 8.19 -17.96
C SER A 323 12.57 6.85 -17.28
N VAL A 324 12.37 6.85 -15.96
CA VAL A 324 12.24 5.64 -15.14
C VAL A 324 10.83 5.48 -14.58
N LEU A 325 10.15 6.58 -14.25
CA LEU A 325 8.78 6.54 -13.75
C LEU A 325 7.79 6.44 -14.91
N VAL A 326 7.11 5.30 -15.04
CA VAL A 326 6.12 5.03 -16.10
C VAL A 326 4.74 4.85 -15.45
N PRO A 327 3.74 5.69 -15.77
CA PRO A 327 2.36 5.49 -15.30
C PRO A 327 1.82 4.09 -15.62
N GLY A 328 1.14 3.49 -14.66
CA GLY A 328 0.59 2.14 -14.78
C GLY A 328 1.60 1.00 -14.55
N GLU A 329 2.89 1.29 -14.37
CA GLU A 329 3.90 0.29 -13.99
C GLU A 329 4.26 0.38 -12.50
N ILE A 330 4.78 -0.70 -11.92
CA ILE A 330 5.25 -0.70 -10.53
C ILE A 330 6.58 0.08 -10.47
N PRO A 331 6.67 1.16 -9.67
CA PRO A 331 7.86 1.99 -9.63
C PRO A 331 9.04 1.30 -8.91
N PRO A 332 10.30 1.54 -9.34
CA PRO A 332 11.46 1.02 -8.62
C PRO A 332 11.63 1.67 -7.24
N SER A 333 11.91 0.85 -6.22
CA SER A 333 11.97 1.27 -4.81
C SER A 333 13.03 2.35 -4.53
N GLU A 334 14.07 2.45 -5.34
CA GLU A 334 15.16 3.41 -5.18
C GLU A 334 14.73 4.86 -5.44
N TYR A 335 13.60 5.09 -6.12
CA TYR A 335 13.02 6.41 -6.39
C TYR A 335 12.00 6.85 -5.33
N LYS A 336 11.76 6.04 -4.30
CA LYS A 336 10.89 6.41 -3.18
C LYS A 336 11.42 7.67 -2.49
N CYS A 337 10.59 8.71 -2.45
CA CYS A 337 10.91 10.03 -1.91
C CYS A 337 10.01 10.46 -0.75
N GLY A 338 8.97 9.68 -0.42
CA GLY A 338 8.15 9.88 0.76
C GLY A 338 7.00 8.89 0.85
N GLU A 339 6.20 9.00 1.90
CA GLU A 339 5.04 8.14 2.13
C GLU A 339 4.02 8.80 3.06
N THR A 340 2.81 8.27 3.09
CA THR A 340 1.80 8.52 4.11
C THR A 340 1.62 7.29 4.99
N THR A 341 0.94 7.43 6.13
CA THR A 341 0.62 6.31 7.03
C THR A 341 -0.88 6.01 7.08
N ASN A 342 -1.68 6.60 6.19
CA ASN A 342 -3.13 6.54 6.25
C ASN A 342 -3.72 6.17 4.88
N SER A 343 -4.60 5.17 4.89
CA SER A 343 -5.31 4.65 3.72
C SER A 343 -6.26 5.63 3.04
N ILE A 344 -6.75 6.63 3.78
CA ILE A 344 -7.63 7.68 3.26
C ILE A 344 -6.91 9.00 2.98
N ALA A 345 -5.57 8.99 2.98
CA ALA A 345 -4.81 10.20 2.66
C ALA A 345 -5.09 10.64 1.21
N THR A 346 -5.33 11.93 1.03
CA THR A 346 -5.50 12.60 -0.28
C THR A 346 -4.40 13.63 -0.55
N SER A 347 -3.45 13.76 0.38
CA SER A 347 -2.29 14.62 0.23
C SER A 347 -1.12 14.17 1.09
N GLY A 348 0.08 14.60 0.72
CA GLY A 348 1.33 14.40 1.45
C GLY A 348 2.38 15.43 1.07
N THR A 349 3.58 15.28 1.61
CA THR A 349 4.68 16.23 1.37
C THR A 349 5.96 15.46 1.08
N VAL A 350 6.59 15.81 -0.04
CA VAL A 350 7.94 15.37 -0.38
C VAL A 350 8.90 16.48 0.06
N LYS A 351 9.93 16.14 0.82
CA LYS A 351 10.90 17.09 1.40
C LYS A 351 12.29 16.86 0.83
N ASP A 352 13.24 17.69 1.27
CA ASP A 352 14.67 17.60 0.93
C ASP A 352 14.90 17.71 -0.59
N LEU A 353 14.09 18.54 -1.24
CA LEU A 353 14.19 18.84 -2.67
C LEU A 353 15.08 20.07 -2.87
N ALA A 354 15.80 20.10 -3.99
CA ALA A 354 16.58 21.28 -4.35
C ALA A 354 15.69 22.31 -5.05
N ASN A 355 15.56 23.50 -4.46
CA ASN A 355 14.93 24.64 -5.13
C ASN A 355 15.53 24.89 -6.54
N GLY A 356 14.68 25.24 -7.49
CA GLY A 356 15.05 25.48 -8.90
C GLY A 356 15.25 24.21 -9.74
N THR A 357 15.17 23.01 -9.14
CA THR A 357 15.22 21.74 -9.88
C THR A 357 13.81 21.23 -10.15
N GLU A 358 13.49 20.94 -11.41
CA GLU A 358 12.21 20.30 -11.75
C GLU A 358 12.20 18.84 -11.27
N TYR A 359 11.16 18.46 -10.54
CA TYR A 359 10.90 17.10 -10.11
C TYR A 359 9.62 16.58 -10.75
N THR A 360 9.67 15.35 -11.25
CA THR A 360 8.51 14.56 -11.64
C THR A 360 8.14 13.62 -10.50
N VAL A 361 6.89 13.64 -10.09
CA VAL A 361 6.37 12.87 -8.95
C VAL A 361 5.19 12.02 -9.40
N GLY A 362 5.23 10.74 -9.04
CA GLY A 362 4.10 9.82 -9.11
C GLY A 362 3.73 9.29 -7.72
N VAL A 363 2.51 8.80 -7.58
CA VAL A 363 1.98 8.21 -6.34
C VAL A 363 1.59 6.76 -6.63
N ALA A 364 1.94 5.85 -5.74
CA ALA A 364 1.44 4.48 -5.77
C ALA A 364 0.76 4.16 -4.43
N ALA A 365 -0.37 3.46 -4.48
CA ALA A 365 -0.99 2.90 -3.28
C ALA A 365 -0.19 1.69 -2.80
N VAL A 366 -0.30 1.40 -1.50
CA VAL A 366 0.29 0.22 -0.87
C VAL A 366 -0.79 -0.47 -0.07
N ASP A 367 -0.96 -1.77 -0.27
CA ASP A 367 -1.94 -2.56 0.46
C ASP A 367 -1.52 -2.89 1.91
N ASP A 368 -2.41 -3.54 2.65
CA ASP A 368 -2.20 -4.05 4.01
C ASP A 368 -1.11 -5.13 4.12
N LEU A 369 -0.66 -5.69 3.00
CA LEU A 369 0.40 -6.71 2.93
C LEU A 369 1.76 -6.11 2.59
N GLY A 370 1.80 -4.82 2.25
CA GLY A 370 2.98 -4.08 1.85
C GLY A 370 3.32 -4.18 0.36
N ASN A 371 2.41 -4.68 -0.48
CA ASN A 371 2.63 -4.69 -1.93
C ASN A 371 2.42 -3.28 -2.49
N VAL A 372 3.41 -2.79 -3.23
CA VAL A 372 3.32 -1.50 -3.93
C VAL A 372 2.55 -1.69 -5.23
N GLY A 373 1.56 -0.83 -5.42
CA GLY A 373 0.69 -0.77 -6.59
C GLY A 373 1.34 -0.19 -7.84
N THR A 374 0.53 -0.06 -8.88
CA THR A 374 0.93 0.65 -10.11
C THR A 374 1.05 2.16 -9.85
N LEU A 375 1.90 2.83 -10.64
CA LEU A 375 2.12 4.26 -10.51
C LEU A 375 0.95 5.06 -11.13
N SER A 376 0.53 6.13 -10.45
CA SER A 376 -0.41 7.12 -10.99
C SER A 376 0.10 7.83 -12.25
N ASP A 377 -0.73 8.72 -12.80
CA ASP A 377 -0.25 9.78 -13.67
C ASP A 377 0.85 10.61 -12.99
N LEU A 378 1.77 11.14 -13.78
CA LEU A 378 2.88 11.96 -13.30
C LEU A 378 2.49 13.44 -13.26
N ALA A 379 2.96 14.11 -12.21
CA ALA A 379 2.93 15.57 -12.11
C ALA A 379 4.35 16.10 -11.95
N CYS A 380 4.62 17.30 -12.46
CA CYS A 380 5.93 17.93 -12.39
C CYS A 380 5.81 19.34 -11.82
N ALA A 381 6.77 19.68 -10.97
CA ALA A 381 6.88 20.98 -10.35
C ALA A 381 8.33 21.27 -9.99
N THR A 382 8.68 22.55 -9.98
CA THR A 382 9.98 23.03 -9.52
C THR A 382 9.79 23.71 -8.17
N PRO A 383 10.33 23.17 -7.07
CA PRO A 383 10.31 23.87 -5.78
C PRO A 383 10.96 25.24 -5.94
N GLU A 384 10.33 26.25 -5.35
CA GLU A 384 10.83 27.62 -5.37
C GLU A 384 11.11 28.06 -3.94
N PRO A 385 12.15 28.88 -3.71
CA PRO A 385 12.34 29.51 -2.41
C PRO A 385 11.10 30.37 -2.13
N VAL A 386 10.37 30.02 -1.08
CA VAL A 386 9.24 30.82 -0.62
C VAL A 386 9.75 31.67 0.51
N ASP A 387 9.74 32.99 0.34
CA ASP A 387 9.97 33.88 1.48
C ASP A 387 8.86 33.61 2.50
N ASP A 388 9.21 33.00 3.64
CA ASP A 388 8.21 32.76 4.68
C ASP A 388 7.65 34.12 5.18
N PHE A 389 6.46 34.11 5.79
CA PHE A 389 5.86 35.34 6.31
C PHE A 389 6.83 36.10 7.23
N TYR A 390 7.67 35.38 7.96
CA TYR A 390 8.63 35.95 8.88
C TYR A 390 9.77 36.66 8.15
N GLU A 391 10.31 36.08 7.10
CA GLU A 391 11.34 36.66 6.24
C GLU A 391 10.83 37.91 5.54
N VAL A 392 9.62 37.85 4.95
CA VAL A 392 8.98 39.02 4.33
C VAL A 392 8.75 40.11 5.38
N TYR A 393 8.23 39.74 6.56
CA TYR A 393 7.97 40.67 7.65
C TYR A 393 9.27 41.32 8.19
N ARG A 394 10.33 40.54 8.39
CA ARG A 394 11.66 41.03 8.83
C ARG A 394 12.29 41.94 7.79
N ARG A 395 12.21 41.58 6.51
CA ARG A 395 12.69 42.40 5.38
C ARG A 395 11.94 43.72 5.27
N ALA A 396 10.65 43.75 5.67
CA ALA A 396 9.84 44.96 5.76
C ALA A 396 10.06 45.79 7.05
N GLY A 397 11.05 45.44 7.89
CA GLY A 397 11.36 46.16 9.13
C GLY A 397 10.53 45.73 10.34
N GLY A 398 9.85 44.59 10.27
CA GLY A 398 9.13 44.02 11.39
C GLY A 398 10.06 43.50 12.50
N GLU A 399 9.85 43.92 13.74
CA GLU A 399 10.70 43.53 14.89
C GLU A 399 10.17 42.31 15.67
N GLY A 400 8.98 41.82 15.34
CA GLY A 400 8.39 40.61 15.92
C GLY A 400 9.25 39.34 15.70
N GLY A 401 9.01 38.30 16.52
CA GLY A 401 9.58 36.95 16.38
C GLY A 401 10.96 36.69 16.98
N ASN A 402 11.54 37.63 17.75
CA ASN A 402 12.70 37.34 18.61
C ASN A 402 12.38 36.39 19.80
N GLY A 403 11.48 35.40 19.62
CA GLY A 403 11.22 34.35 20.61
C GLY A 403 10.34 34.77 21.79
N TYR A 404 9.69 35.93 21.74
CA TYR A 404 8.95 36.44 22.89
C TYR A 404 7.57 36.98 22.49
N CYS A 405 6.53 36.18 22.78
CA CYS A 405 5.44 36.70 23.61
C CYS A 405 6.01 37.17 24.96
N SER A 406 6.90 38.16 24.98
CA SER A 406 7.20 38.88 26.21
C SER A 406 6.00 39.77 26.40
N ILE A 407 5.00 39.22 27.07
CA ILE A 407 4.50 39.92 28.23
C ILE A 407 5.76 40.20 29.06
N ASN A 408 6.44 41.31 28.76
CA ASN A 408 7.16 42.04 29.76
C ASN A 408 6.04 42.45 30.73
N GLN A 409 5.65 41.52 31.61
CA GLN A 409 5.53 41.90 32.99
C GLN A 409 6.93 42.40 33.27
N SER A 410 7.13 43.70 33.07
CA SER A 410 8.01 44.46 33.91
C SER A 410 7.48 44.23 35.32
N SER A 411 7.74 43.05 35.89
CA SER A 411 8.06 42.93 37.28
C SER A 411 9.37 43.70 37.39
N ALA A 412 9.26 45.04 37.40
CA ALA A 412 10.17 45.82 38.21
C ALA A 412 10.28 45.03 39.52
N PRO A 413 11.46 44.49 39.87
CA PRO A 413 11.58 43.66 41.05
C PRO A 413 11.01 44.47 42.19
N GLY A 414 9.83 44.04 42.65
CA GLY A 414 9.03 44.82 43.55
C GLY A 414 9.83 45.07 44.80
N MET A 415 10.12 46.35 45.07
CA MET A 415 10.47 46.86 46.40
C MET A 415 9.49 46.38 47.50
N LEU A 416 8.38 45.74 47.16
CA LEU A 416 7.46 45.06 48.07
C LEU A 416 8.09 43.93 48.89
N GLY A 417 9.12 43.24 48.38
CA GLY A 417 9.83 42.20 49.16
C GLY A 417 10.57 42.78 50.38
N LEU A 418 11.19 43.95 50.23
CA LEU A 418 11.92 44.60 51.32
C LEU A 418 10.99 45.18 52.40
N VAL A 419 9.77 45.63 52.03
CA VAL A 419 8.79 46.15 53.00
C VAL A 419 8.28 45.04 53.93
N LEU A 420 8.03 43.83 53.42
CA LEU A 420 7.58 42.71 54.25
C LEU A 420 8.69 42.16 55.17
N VAL A 421 9.94 42.13 54.70
CA VAL A 421 11.08 41.75 55.56
C VAL A 421 11.34 42.79 56.65
N ALA A 422 11.22 44.08 56.33
CA ALA A 422 11.35 45.16 57.33
C ALA A 422 10.25 45.13 58.39
N MET A 423 8.99 44.86 58.01
CA MET A 423 7.89 44.70 58.97
C MET A 423 8.06 43.42 59.82
N GLY A 424 8.50 42.31 59.22
CA GLY A 424 8.82 41.09 59.95
C GLY A 424 9.92 41.28 61.00
N ALA A 425 10.99 42.00 60.65
CA ALA A 425 12.08 42.33 61.57
C ALA A 425 11.63 43.23 62.74
N LEU A 426 10.75 44.21 62.49
CA LEU A 426 10.18 45.06 63.54
C LEU A 426 9.28 44.29 64.51
N VAL A 427 8.43 43.38 64.01
CA VAL A 427 7.58 42.53 64.86
C VAL A 427 8.42 41.55 65.68
N TRP A 428 9.47 40.96 65.10
CA TRP A 428 10.37 40.06 65.81
C TRP A 428 11.18 40.77 66.91
N ARG A 429 11.67 41.99 66.65
CA ARG A 429 12.38 42.79 67.65
C ARG A 429 11.47 43.17 68.82
N ARG A 430 10.18 43.44 68.58
CA ARG A 430 9.22 43.77 69.64
C ARG A 430 8.89 42.57 70.55
N ARG A 431 8.98 41.33 70.05
CA ARG A 431 8.77 40.12 70.86
C ARG A 431 9.95 39.77 71.78
N ARG A 432 11.17 40.26 71.51
CA ARG A 432 12.34 40.04 72.37
C ARG A 432 12.53 41.07 73.49
N MET A 433 11.69 42.11 73.57
CA MET A 433 11.78 43.15 74.61
C MET A 433 10.63 43.10 75.64
N LYS A 434 9.98 41.94 75.81
CA LYS A 434 9.08 41.69 76.93
C LYS A 434 9.63 40.59 77.80
#